data_AF-A0A952WGC9-F1
#
_entry.id   AF-A0A952WGC9-F1
#
_cell.length_a   1.000
_cell.length_b   1.000
_cell.length_c   1.000
_cell.angle_alpha   90.00
_cell.angle_beta   90.00
_cell.angle_gamma   90.00
#
_symmetry.space_group_name_H-M   'P 1'
#
loop_
_entity.id
_entity.type
_entity.pdbx_description
1 polymer ?
#
loop_
_entity_poly.entity_id
_entity_poly.type
_entity_poly.pdbx_seq_one_letter_code
_entity_poly.pdbx_strand_id
1 'polypeptide(L)'
;MTAALSGLLVAAGAGWLWQQLAIVSLPTPTWRMTVRDAGLEIQPGQQIELLTKGAHEGDYIKIGSATAKTWETLTKSQHQLVAGDITMDGTQSPSDTQGIRNTAKPERVLLLEGRAGGIPIFQRVYLQAGGAGLFLIGGAILIFWIVGLKHRTVDFLIATDAEMKKVNWSTRREITMQTQVVIVAFFLIAALIFAIDYVFQGIFRLLHVIRLG
;
A
#
# COMPACT_ATOMS: atom_id res chain seq x y z
N MET A 1 -30.45 -11.78 -6.53
CA MET A 1 -29.54 -10.61 -6.64
C MET A 1 -28.56 -10.53 -5.46
N THR A 2 -28.98 -10.80 -4.22
CA THR A 2 -28.14 -10.71 -3.01
C THR A 2 -26.87 -11.56 -3.06
N ALA A 3 -26.94 -12.82 -3.52
CA ALA A 3 -25.75 -13.68 -3.65
C ALA A 3 -24.71 -13.13 -4.63
N ALA A 4 -25.15 -12.56 -5.75
CA ALA A 4 -24.27 -11.98 -6.77
C ALA A 4 -23.59 -10.70 -6.27
N LEU A 5 -24.33 -9.83 -5.56
CA LEU A 5 -23.77 -8.62 -4.94
C LEU A 5 -22.76 -8.97 -3.85
N SER A 6 -23.07 -9.93 -2.98
CA SER A 6 -22.12 -10.40 -1.96
C SER A 6 -20.87 -11.00 -2.60
N GLY A 7 -21.02 -11.76 -3.70
CA GLY A 7 -19.88 -12.28 -4.46
C GLY A 7 -19.00 -11.17 -5.03
N LEU A 8 -19.61 -10.11 -5.57
CA LEU A 8 -18.89 -8.95 -6.09
C LEU A 8 -18.15 -8.18 -4.98
N LEU A 9 -18.75 -8.04 -3.78
CA LEU A 9 -18.09 -7.45 -2.62
C LEU A 9 -16.89 -8.28 -2.15
N VAL A 10 -17.01 -9.61 -2.13
CA VAL A 10 -15.91 -10.52 -1.79
C VAL A 10 -14.78 -10.41 -2.83
N ALA A 11 -15.12 -10.33 -4.13
CA ALA A 11 -14.14 -10.14 -5.19
C ALA A 11 -13.41 -8.78 -5.08
N ALA A 12 -14.16 -7.70 -4.81
CA ALA A 12 -13.59 -6.39 -4.57
C ALA A 12 -12.67 -6.38 -3.33
N GLY A 13 -13.09 -7.04 -2.24
CA GLY A 13 -12.28 -7.21 -1.03
C GLY A 13 -11.00 -8.01 -1.27
N ALA A 14 -11.04 -9.05 -2.08
CA ALA A 14 -9.84 -9.80 -2.49
C ALA A 14 -8.88 -8.94 -3.33
N GLY A 15 -9.42 -8.13 -4.25
CA GLY A 15 -8.63 -7.17 -5.02
C GLY A 15 -7.98 -6.11 -4.13
N TRP A 16 -8.70 -5.60 -3.13
CA TRP A 16 -8.14 -4.69 -2.13
C TRP A 16 -7.03 -5.36 -1.30
N LEU A 17 -7.24 -6.58 -0.83
CA LEU A 17 -6.25 -7.35 -0.06
C LEU A 17 -4.96 -7.57 -0.88
N TRP A 18 -5.09 -7.88 -2.17
CA TRP A 18 -3.94 -7.99 -3.08
C TRP A 18 -3.08 -6.73 -3.09
N GLN A 19 -3.73 -5.55 -3.16
CA GLN A 19 -3.04 -4.26 -3.12
C GLN A 19 -2.37 -4.01 -1.76
N GLN A 20 -3.03 -4.35 -0.65
CA GLN A 20 -2.44 -4.20 0.68
C GLN A 20 -1.22 -5.12 0.88
N LEU A 21 -1.28 -6.35 0.38
CA LEU A 21 -0.14 -7.28 0.43
C LEU A 21 1.01 -6.85 -0.48
N ALA A 22 0.78 -5.97 -1.46
CA ALA A 22 1.84 -5.38 -2.27
C ALA A 22 2.73 -4.40 -1.48
N ILE A 23 2.17 -3.76 -0.44
CA ILE A 23 2.87 -2.79 0.38
C ILE A 23 3.85 -3.49 1.34
N VAL A 24 3.60 -4.76 1.67
CA VAL A 24 4.44 -5.54 2.57
C VAL A 24 5.75 -5.94 1.88
N SER A 25 6.87 -5.37 2.33
CA SER A 25 8.21 -5.77 1.88
C SER A 25 8.60 -7.09 2.53
N LEU A 26 8.91 -8.08 1.71
CA LEU A 26 9.43 -9.36 2.17
C LEU A 26 10.91 -9.23 2.59
N PRO A 27 11.35 -9.97 3.61
CA PRO A 27 12.77 -10.03 3.95
C PRO A 27 13.57 -10.54 2.74
N THR A 28 14.67 -9.85 2.45
CA THR A 28 15.60 -10.16 1.35
C THR A 28 16.93 -10.62 1.95
N PRO A 29 17.06 -11.89 2.36
CA PRO A 29 18.28 -12.39 3.01
C PRO A 29 19.42 -12.60 2.02
N THR A 30 19.14 -12.58 0.72
CA THR A 30 20.12 -12.71 -0.36
C THR A 30 20.10 -11.47 -1.23
N TRP A 31 21.27 -10.99 -1.62
CA TRP A 31 21.46 -9.79 -2.40
C TRP A 31 22.34 -10.10 -3.61
N ARG A 32 21.90 -9.64 -4.77
CA ARG A 32 22.64 -9.74 -6.03
C ARG A 32 23.41 -8.45 -6.25
N MET A 33 24.70 -8.58 -6.52
CA MET A 33 25.62 -7.48 -6.77
C MET A 33 26.36 -7.77 -8.07
N THR A 34 26.34 -6.83 -9.02
CA THR A 34 27.13 -6.95 -10.25
C THR A 34 28.41 -6.16 -10.06
N VAL A 35 29.54 -6.81 -10.32
CA VAL A 35 30.88 -6.29 -10.07
C VAL A 35 31.65 -6.22 -11.38
N ARG A 36 32.34 -5.09 -11.61
CA ARG A 36 33.26 -4.95 -12.75
C ARG A 36 34.61 -5.57 -12.40
N ASP A 37 35.11 -6.39 -13.31
CA ASP A 37 36.30 -7.23 -13.11
C ASP A 37 37.57 -6.42 -12.77
N ALA A 38 38.31 -6.89 -11.75
CA ALA A 38 39.64 -6.44 -11.36
C ALA A 38 40.64 -7.62 -11.18
N GLY A 39 40.36 -8.77 -11.82
CA GLY A 39 41.18 -9.98 -11.75
C GLY A 39 41.11 -10.70 -10.41
N LEU A 40 39.93 -10.74 -9.79
CA LEU A 40 39.69 -11.35 -8.47
C LEU A 40 38.47 -12.27 -8.53
N GLU A 41 38.71 -13.57 -8.40
CA GLU A 41 37.67 -14.59 -8.27
C GLU A 41 37.37 -14.81 -6.78
N ILE A 42 36.10 -14.66 -6.38
CA ILE A 42 35.66 -14.91 -5.00
C ILE A 42 35.01 -16.29 -4.95
N GLN A 43 35.57 -17.18 -4.13
CA GLN A 43 35.01 -18.52 -3.95
C GLN A 43 33.78 -18.49 -3.00
N PRO A 44 32.76 -19.32 -3.26
CA PRO A 44 31.60 -19.48 -2.37
C PRO A 44 32.05 -19.79 -0.93
N GLY A 45 31.54 -19.03 0.04
CA GLY A 45 31.83 -19.16 1.48
C GLY A 45 32.79 -18.12 2.05
N GLN A 46 33.39 -17.24 1.24
CA GLN A 46 34.30 -16.21 1.73
C GLN A 46 33.53 -15.00 2.31
N GLN A 47 34.05 -14.46 3.42
CA GLN A 47 33.54 -13.23 4.03
C GLN A 47 33.97 -12.00 3.23
N ILE A 48 32.98 -11.23 2.85
CA ILE A 48 33.09 -10.03 2.04
C ILE A 48 32.69 -8.83 2.89
N GLU A 49 33.47 -7.75 2.85
CA GLU A 49 33.10 -6.47 3.40
C GLU A 49 32.38 -5.62 2.34
N LEU A 50 31.23 -5.09 2.71
CA LEU A 50 30.46 -4.13 1.94
C LEU A 50 31.01 -2.73 2.24
N LEU A 51 31.29 -1.97 1.19
CA LEU A 51 31.87 -0.64 1.26
C LEU A 51 30.95 0.38 0.57
N THR A 52 30.82 1.57 1.15
CA THR A 52 30.21 2.74 0.52
C THR A 52 31.24 3.84 0.33
N LYS A 53 31.00 4.76 -0.61
CA LYS A 53 31.90 5.88 -0.91
C LYS A 53 31.90 6.87 0.26
N GLY A 54 33.06 7.11 0.85
CA GLY A 54 33.31 8.11 1.88
C GLY A 54 33.37 9.53 1.31
N ALA A 55 33.59 10.51 2.21
CA ALA A 55 33.52 11.94 1.89
C ALA A 55 34.66 12.45 0.96
N HIS A 56 35.69 11.63 0.70
CA HIS A 56 36.80 11.96 -0.20
C HIS A 56 36.99 10.88 -1.29
N GLU A 57 37.51 11.29 -2.45
CA GLU A 57 37.77 10.40 -3.58
C GLU A 57 38.79 9.32 -3.19
N GLY A 58 38.33 8.06 -3.10
CA GLY A 58 39.15 6.91 -2.68
C GLY A 58 38.94 6.46 -1.23
N ASP A 59 38.12 7.16 -0.43
CA ASP A 59 37.75 6.71 0.90
C ASP A 59 36.55 5.75 0.82
N TYR A 60 36.68 4.56 1.42
CA TYR A 60 35.67 3.52 1.41
C TYR A 60 35.31 3.17 2.86
N ILE A 61 34.08 3.49 3.27
CA ILE A 61 33.59 3.24 4.62
C ILE A 61 32.90 1.87 4.64
N LYS A 62 33.29 1.02 5.59
CA LYS A 62 32.66 -0.27 5.85
C LYS A 62 31.23 -0.06 6.34
N ILE A 63 30.27 -0.63 5.62
CA ILE A 63 28.83 -0.57 5.95
C ILE A 63 28.30 -1.92 6.48
N GLY A 64 29.00 -3.02 6.20
CA GLY A 64 28.65 -4.32 6.74
C GLY A 64 29.54 -5.45 6.20
N SER A 65 29.30 -6.67 6.67
CA SER A 65 29.91 -7.89 6.18
C SER A 65 28.85 -8.84 5.63
N ALA A 66 29.15 -9.52 4.53
CA ALA A 66 28.28 -10.48 3.88
C ALA A 66 29.06 -11.74 3.51
N THR A 67 28.39 -12.89 3.44
CA THR A 67 29.01 -14.14 2.99
C THR A 67 28.73 -14.34 1.49
N ALA A 68 29.77 -14.57 0.69
CA ALA A 68 29.64 -14.91 -0.72
C ALA A 68 28.93 -16.27 -0.88
N LYS A 69 27.76 -16.35 -1.51
CA LYS A 69 27.07 -17.63 -1.79
C LYS A 69 27.33 -18.14 -3.19
N THR A 70 27.34 -17.25 -4.19
CA THR A 70 27.53 -17.66 -5.60
C THR A 70 28.30 -16.60 -6.37
N TRP A 71 29.21 -17.02 -7.25
CA TRP A 71 29.96 -16.16 -8.19
C TRP A 71 29.73 -16.68 -9.60
N GLU A 72 29.05 -15.89 -10.44
CA GLU A 72 28.73 -16.23 -11.82
C GLU A 72 29.28 -15.17 -12.77
N THR A 73 30.03 -15.59 -13.80
CA THR A 73 30.56 -14.66 -14.81
C THR A 73 29.47 -14.35 -15.84
N LEU A 74 28.96 -13.11 -15.85
CA LEU A 74 27.94 -12.65 -16.80
C LEU A 74 28.55 -12.30 -18.17
N THR A 75 29.76 -11.73 -18.20
CA THR A 75 30.51 -11.35 -19.41
C THR A 75 32.01 -11.29 -19.08
N LYS A 76 32.91 -11.25 -20.08
CA LYS A 76 34.39 -11.20 -19.92
C LYS A 76 34.92 -10.09 -18.98
N SER A 77 34.11 -9.14 -18.54
CA SER A 77 34.46 -8.02 -17.65
C SER A 77 33.45 -7.79 -16.52
N GLN A 78 32.44 -8.64 -16.38
CA GLN A 78 31.32 -8.47 -15.44
C GLN A 78 30.99 -9.79 -14.73
N HIS A 79 30.97 -9.75 -13.40
CA HIS A 79 30.62 -10.91 -12.56
C HIS A 79 29.42 -10.58 -11.67
N GLN A 80 28.51 -11.54 -11.53
CA GLN A 80 27.40 -11.52 -10.60
C GLN A 80 27.81 -12.22 -9.31
N LEU A 81 27.84 -11.49 -8.21
CA LEU A 81 27.98 -12.04 -6.87
C LEU A 81 26.60 -12.09 -6.21
N VAL A 82 26.23 -13.25 -5.68
CA VAL A 82 25.09 -13.40 -4.77
C VAL A 82 25.64 -13.50 -3.35
N ALA A 83 25.41 -12.47 -2.55
CA ALA A 83 25.80 -12.44 -1.14
C ALA A 83 24.60 -12.80 -0.26
N GLY A 84 24.82 -13.55 0.81
CA GLY A 84 23.82 -13.87 1.83
C GLY A 84 24.34 -13.60 3.23
N ASP A 85 23.44 -13.61 4.22
CA ASP A 85 23.77 -13.45 5.64
C ASP A 85 24.54 -12.14 5.91
N ILE A 86 23.89 -11.04 5.53
CA ILE A 86 24.46 -9.70 5.63
C ILE A 86 24.28 -9.19 7.06
N THR A 87 25.40 -8.87 7.70
CA THR A 87 25.50 -8.24 9.01
C THR A 87 25.92 -6.80 8.81
N MET A 88 25.04 -5.86 9.12
CA MET A 88 25.31 -4.43 8.95
C MET A 88 25.87 -3.81 10.22
N ASP A 89 26.81 -2.88 10.03
CA ASP A 89 27.34 -2.04 11.09
C ASP A 89 26.75 -0.63 10.90
N GLY A 90 25.65 -0.33 11.59
CA GLY A 90 24.97 0.98 11.55
C GLY A 90 23.61 1.03 10.82
N THR A 91 23.21 2.23 10.40
CA THR A 91 21.86 2.58 9.89
C THR A 91 21.70 2.51 8.36
N GLN A 92 22.68 1.96 7.65
CA GLN A 92 22.72 2.00 6.18
C GLN A 92 22.17 0.70 5.57
N SER A 93 21.52 0.83 4.41
CA SER A 93 20.86 -0.28 3.72
C SER A 93 21.85 -1.01 2.81
N PRO A 94 21.75 -2.35 2.64
CA PRO A 94 22.62 -3.10 1.71
C PRO A 94 22.56 -2.61 0.25
N SER A 95 21.53 -1.84 -0.09
CA SER A 95 21.38 -1.14 -1.39
C SER A 95 22.42 -0.05 -1.64
N ASP A 96 23.05 0.47 -0.59
CA ASP A 96 23.97 1.62 -0.65
C ASP A 96 25.43 1.17 -0.82
N THR A 97 25.63 -0.14 -1.02
CA THR A 97 26.93 -0.73 -1.32
C THR A 97 27.41 -0.30 -2.70
N GLN A 98 28.56 0.36 -2.75
CA GLN A 98 29.20 0.84 -3.98
C GLN A 98 30.55 0.14 -4.25
N GLY A 99 31.13 -0.52 -3.24
CA GLY A 99 32.33 -1.34 -3.36
C GLY A 99 32.25 -2.61 -2.52
N ILE A 100 33.01 -3.61 -2.92
CA ILE A 100 33.13 -4.91 -2.28
C ILE A 100 34.61 -5.17 -2.00
N ARG A 101 34.96 -5.53 -0.76
CA ARG A 101 36.33 -5.93 -0.38
C ARG A 101 36.33 -7.36 0.12
N ASN A 102 37.25 -8.18 -0.35
CA ASN A 102 37.44 -9.53 0.17
C ASN A 102 38.34 -9.47 1.42
N THR A 103 37.89 -10.02 2.54
CA THR A 103 38.65 -10.08 3.80
C THR A 103 39.99 -10.83 3.64
N ALA A 104 40.09 -11.74 2.67
CA ALA A 104 41.30 -12.51 2.39
C ALA A 104 42.36 -11.77 1.54
N LYS A 105 42.00 -10.68 0.84
CA LYS A 105 42.91 -9.87 0.00
C LYS A 105 42.51 -8.38 0.08
N PRO A 106 42.97 -7.64 1.11
CA PRO A 106 42.50 -6.29 1.40
C PRO A 106 42.95 -5.21 0.40
N GLU A 107 43.90 -5.52 -0.48
CA GLU A 107 44.52 -4.55 -1.41
C GLU A 107 43.68 -4.20 -2.64
N ARG A 108 42.58 -4.91 -2.91
CA ARG A 108 41.76 -4.70 -4.12
C ARG A 108 40.28 -4.54 -3.78
N VAL A 109 39.75 -3.36 -4.10
CA VAL A 109 38.31 -3.05 -3.98
C VAL A 109 37.66 -3.31 -5.32
N LEU A 110 36.61 -4.11 -5.31
CA LEU A 110 35.77 -4.41 -6.45
C LEU A 110 34.62 -3.41 -6.49
N LEU A 111 34.55 -2.57 -7.52
CA LEU A 111 33.49 -1.57 -7.68
C LEU A 111 32.22 -2.23 -8.24
N LEU A 112 31.05 -1.90 -7.67
CA LEU A 112 29.78 -2.37 -8.21
C LEU A 112 29.43 -1.61 -9.50
N GLU A 113 28.99 -2.35 -10.52
CA GLU A 113 28.38 -1.79 -11.73
C GLU A 113 26.86 -1.94 -11.60
N GLY A 114 26.23 -0.94 -10.97
CA GLY A 114 24.79 -0.91 -10.70
C GLY A 114 24.44 -0.94 -9.21
N ARG A 115 23.14 -1.05 -8.91
CA ARG A 115 22.62 -1.11 -7.52
C ARG A 115 22.47 -2.57 -7.08
N ALA A 116 22.81 -2.85 -5.82
CA ALA A 116 22.57 -4.15 -5.22
C ALA A 116 21.06 -4.44 -5.14
N GLY A 117 20.63 -5.58 -5.69
CA GLY A 117 19.23 -5.99 -5.73
C GLY A 117 18.95 -7.13 -4.76
N GLY A 118 18.11 -6.90 -3.75
CA GLY A 118 17.65 -7.93 -2.83
C GLY A 118 16.75 -8.95 -3.52
N ILE A 119 17.07 -10.24 -3.39
CA ILE A 119 16.24 -11.36 -3.86
C ILE A 119 15.34 -11.78 -2.69
N PRO A 120 14.01 -11.70 -2.84
CA PRO A 120 13.09 -12.13 -1.79
C PRO A 120 13.06 -13.66 -1.69
N ILE A 121 12.88 -14.19 -0.47
CA ILE A 121 12.84 -15.64 -0.17
C ILE A 121 11.77 -16.37 -0.99
N PHE A 122 10.64 -15.69 -1.22
CA PHE A 122 9.58 -16.13 -2.11
C PHE A 122 9.10 -14.94 -2.92
N GLN A 123 8.60 -15.20 -4.13
CA GLN A 123 8.06 -14.13 -4.96
C GLN A 123 6.83 -13.52 -4.28
N ARG A 124 6.77 -12.18 -4.24
CA ARG A 124 5.62 -11.43 -3.67
C ARG A 124 4.28 -11.89 -4.23
N VAL A 125 4.27 -12.30 -5.51
CA VAL A 125 3.08 -12.81 -6.21
C VAL A 125 2.46 -14.01 -5.50
N TYR A 126 3.25 -14.91 -4.90
CA TYR A 126 2.71 -16.08 -4.20
C TYR A 126 2.00 -15.69 -2.89
N LEU A 127 2.51 -14.70 -2.17
CA LEU A 127 1.85 -14.18 -0.96
C LEU A 127 0.54 -13.49 -1.31
N GLN A 128 0.57 -12.65 -2.35
CA GLN A 128 -0.60 -11.94 -2.84
C GLN A 128 -1.68 -12.91 -3.34
N ALA A 129 -1.30 -13.90 -4.15
CA ALA A 129 -2.20 -14.92 -4.66
C ALA A 129 -2.74 -15.82 -3.56
N GLY A 130 -1.90 -16.23 -2.61
CA GLY A 130 -2.32 -17.03 -1.47
C GLY A 130 -3.34 -16.29 -0.59
N GLY A 131 -3.04 -15.04 -0.23
CA GLY A 131 -3.93 -14.21 0.58
C GLY A 131 -5.26 -13.93 -0.12
N ALA A 132 -5.21 -13.47 -1.37
CA ALA A 132 -6.42 -13.16 -2.14
C ALA A 132 -7.26 -14.42 -2.40
N GLY A 133 -6.62 -15.53 -2.73
CA GLY A 133 -7.27 -16.83 -2.94
C GLY A 133 -7.98 -17.34 -1.68
N LEU A 134 -7.31 -17.28 -0.52
CA LEU A 134 -7.92 -17.67 0.75
C LEU A 134 -9.15 -16.81 1.07
N PHE A 135 -9.08 -15.50 0.83
CA PHE A 135 -10.18 -14.57 1.06
C PHE A 135 -11.37 -14.85 0.14
N LEU A 136 -11.12 -15.12 -1.16
CA LEU A 136 -12.17 -15.50 -2.11
C LEU A 136 -12.85 -16.80 -1.71
N ILE A 137 -12.08 -17.83 -1.37
CA ILE A 137 -12.62 -19.14 -0.98
C ILE A 137 -13.42 -19.01 0.31
N GLY A 138 -12.86 -18.35 1.33
CA GLY A 138 -13.54 -18.11 2.61
C GLY A 138 -14.82 -17.31 2.43
N GLY A 139 -14.79 -16.25 1.61
CA GLY A 139 -15.97 -15.45 1.29
C GLY A 139 -17.03 -16.23 0.51
N ALA A 140 -16.65 -17.06 -0.45
CA ALA A 140 -17.57 -17.93 -1.18
C ALA A 140 -18.25 -18.96 -0.27
N ILE A 141 -17.49 -19.60 0.62
CA ILE A 141 -18.02 -20.53 1.64
C ILE A 141 -18.99 -19.80 2.57
N LEU A 142 -18.63 -18.60 3.04
CA LEU A 142 -19.48 -17.81 3.91
C LEU A 142 -20.79 -17.42 3.21
N ILE A 143 -20.74 -16.96 1.96
CA ILE A 143 -21.93 -16.64 1.16
C ILE A 143 -22.79 -17.88 0.99
N PHE A 144 -22.20 -19.02 0.63
CA PHE A 144 -22.92 -20.28 0.49
C PHE A 144 -23.58 -20.72 1.80
N TRP A 145 -22.90 -20.56 2.93
CA TRP A 145 -23.44 -20.89 4.24
C TRP A 145 -24.63 -19.99 4.62
N ILE A 146 -24.50 -18.67 4.44
CA ILE A 146 -25.53 -17.70 4.81
C ILE A 146 -26.74 -17.76 3.87
N VAL A 147 -26.51 -17.87 2.57
CA VAL A 147 -27.56 -17.74 1.53
C VAL A 147 -28.09 -19.11 1.07
N GLY A 148 -27.28 -20.17 1.14
CA GLY A 148 -27.67 -21.50 0.65
C GLY A 148 -28.09 -22.48 1.75
N LEU A 149 -27.52 -22.39 2.96
CA LEU A 149 -27.77 -23.36 4.04
C LEU A 149 -28.67 -22.82 5.16
N LYS A 150 -28.53 -21.54 5.51
CA LYS A 150 -29.21 -20.95 6.66
C LYS A 150 -30.61 -20.43 6.31
N HIS A 151 -31.59 -21.30 6.40
CA HIS A 151 -33.02 -21.02 6.13
C HIS A 151 -33.52 -19.69 6.72
N ARG A 152 -33.28 -19.43 8.02
CA ARG A 152 -33.71 -18.17 8.68
C ARG A 152 -33.21 -16.91 7.98
N THR A 153 -31.98 -16.93 7.46
CA THR A 153 -31.45 -15.77 6.74
C THR A 153 -32.09 -15.63 5.36
N VAL A 154 -32.34 -16.74 4.68
CA VAL A 154 -33.01 -16.75 3.38
C VAL A 154 -34.43 -16.20 3.51
N ASP A 155 -35.18 -16.66 4.50
CA ASP A 155 -36.54 -16.16 4.76
C ASP A 155 -36.54 -14.67 5.07
N PHE A 156 -35.55 -14.20 5.84
CA PHE A 156 -35.37 -12.76 6.10
C PHE A 156 -35.05 -11.97 4.81
N LEU A 157 -34.16 -12.47 3.96
CA LEU A 157 -33.82 -11.83 2.69
C LEU A 157 -35.01 -11.79 1.72
N ILE A 158 -35.82 -12.85 1.68
CA ILE A 158 -37.05 -12.89 0.89
C ILE A 158 -38.08 -11.91 1.43
N ALA A 159 -38.30 -11.90 2.76
CA ALA A 159 -39.21 -10.96 3.40
C ALA A 159 -38.79 -9.50 3.16
N THR A 160 -37.48 -9.23 3.24
CA THR A 160 -36.92 -7.91 2.95
C THR A 160 -37.14 -7.51 1.48
N ASP A 161 -36.91 -8.40 0.52
CA ASP A 161 -37.18 -8.15 -0.90
C ASP A 161 -38.68 -7.91 -1.16
N ALA A 162 -39.54 -8.67 -0.48
CA ALA A 162 -41.00 -8.48 -0.54
C ALA A 162 -41.43 -7.14 0.06
N GLU A 163 -40.78 -6.69 1.15
CA GLU A 163 -41.06 -5.40 1.78
C GLU A 163 -40.57 -4.24 0.90
N MET A 164 -39.38 -4.36 0.29
CA MET A 164 -38.85 -3.34 -0.62
C MET A 164 -39.68 -3.19 -1.89
N LYS A 165 -40.37 -4.24 -2.36
CA LYS A 165 -41.32 -4.14 -3.48
C LYS A 165 -42.57 -3.32 -3.17
N LYS A 166 -42.91 -3.17 -1.89
CA LYS A 166 -44.03 -2.30 -1.46
C LYS A 166 -43.65 -0.83 -1.48
N VAL A 167 -42.35 -0.53 -1.50
CA VAL A 167 -41.87 0.85 -1.56
C VAL A 167 -42.18 1.41 -2.94
N ASN A 168 -43.15 2.32 -3.00
CA ASN A 168 -43.40 3.09 -4.20
C ASN A 168 -42.21 4.02 -4.45
N TRP A 169 -41.51 3.84 -5.57
CA TRP A 169 -40.43 4.73 -5.96
C TRP A 169 -41.01 6.04 -6.48
N SER A 170 -40.69 7.15 -5.82
CA SER A 170 -41.18 8.46 -6.22
C SER A 170 -40.84 8.75 -7.67
N THR A 171 -41.83 9.24 -8.41
CA THR A 171 -41.63 9.64 -9.80
C THR A 171 -40.70 10.86 -9.87
N ARG A 172 -40.00 11.07 -10.99
CA ARG A 172 -39.13 12.26 -11.16
C ARG A 172 -39.87 13.57 -10.86
N ARG A 173 -41.18 13.62 -11.17
CA ARG A 173 -42.05 14.77 -10.87
C ARG A 173 -42.26 14.96 -9.37
N GLU A 174 -42.55 13.89 -8.63
CA GLU A 174 -42.71 13.96 -7.17
C GLU A 174 -41.43 14.43 -6.48
N ILE A 175 -40.28 13.89 -6.89
CA ILE A 175 -38.98 14.30 -6.33
C ILE A 175 -38.77 15.80 -6.53
N THR A 176 -39.00 16.32 -7.74
CA THR A 176 -38.87 17.76 -8.03
C THR A 176 -39.86 18.61 -7.23
N MET A 177 -41.10 18.16 -7.08
CA MET A 177 -42.10 18.88 -6.28
C MET A 177 -41.71 18.92 -4.80
N GLN A 178 -41.20 17.80 -4.26
CA GLN A 178 -40.74 17.73 -2.86
C GLN A 178 -39.51 18.62 -2.63
N THR A 179 -38.51 18.57 -3.51
CA THR A 179 -37.32 19.43 -3.39
C THR A 179 -37.66 20.91 -3.54
N GLN A 180 -38.58 21.27 -4.44
CA GLN A 180 -39.05 22.65 -4.61
C GLN A 180 -39.70 23.19 -3.33
N VAL A 181 -40.54 22.40 -2.65
CA VAL A 181 -41.14 22.82 -1.37
C VAL A 181 -40.07 23.08 -0.32
N VAL A 182 -39.05 22.21 -0.22
CA VAL A 182 -37.95 22.38 0.73
C VAL A 182 -37.12 23.63 0.41
N ILE A 183 -36.83 23.89 -0.86
CA ILE A 183 -36.11 25.09 -1.30
C ILE A 183 -36.88 26.35 -0.93
N VAL A 184 -38.20 26.39 -1.17
CA VAL A 184 -39.04 27.54 -0.81
C VAL A 184 -39.07 27.73 0.70
N ALA A 185 -39.27 26.67 1.48
CA ALA A 185 -39.25 26.74 2.94
C ALA A 185 -37.90 27.26 3.48
N PHE A 186 -36.79 26.81 2.90
CA PHE A 186 -35.44 27.29 3.23
C PHE A 186 -35.30 28.80 2.98
N PHE A 187 -35.74 29.30 1.82
CA PHE A 187 -35.70 30.73 1.53
C PHE A 187 -36.60 31.57 2.45
N LEU A 188 -37.78 31.07 2.81
CA LEU A 188 -38.66 31.76 3.75
C LEU A 188 -38.04 31.87 5.15
N ILE A 189 -37.44 30.79 5.64
CA ILE A 189 -36.74 30.81 6.93
C ILE A 189 -35.52 31.74 6.87
N ALA A 190 -34.73 31.67 5.80
CA ALA A 190 -33.58 32.56 5.60
C ALA A 190 -34.00 34.04 5.57
N ALA A 191 -35.08 34.36 4.85
CA ALA A 191 -35.62 35.72 4.79
C ALA A 191 -36.15 36.20 6.17
N LEU A 192 -36.81 35.32 6.92
CA LEU A 192 -37.28 35.62 8.28
C LEU A 192 -36.11 35.91 9.22
N ILE A 193 -35.09 35.05 9.23
CA ILE A 193 -33.88 35.24 10.04
C ILE A 193 -33.19 36.56 9.64
N PHE A 194 -33.03 36.81 8.35
CA PHE A 194 -32.45 38.06 7.85
C PHE A 194 -33.24 39.29 8.29
N ALA A 195 -34.57 39.25 8.25
CA ALA A 195 -35.42 40.36 8.69
C ALA A 195 -35.27 40.60 10.20
N ILE A 196 -35.27 39.53 11.00
CA ILE A 196 -35.06 39.60 12.44
C ILE A 196 -33.67 40.19 12.75
N ASP A 197 -32.62 39.68 12.12
CA ASP A 197 -31.25 40.18 12.28
C ASP A 197 -31.15 41.66 11.89
N TYR A 198 -31.79 42.07 10.80
CA TYR A 198 -31.81 43.46 10.36
C TYR A 198 -32.50 44.39 11.38
N VAL A 199 -33.63 43.96 11.93
CA VAL A 199 -34.35 44.70 12.99
C VAL A 199 -33.49 44.81 14.25
N PHE A 200 -32.90 43.69 14.71
CA PHE A 200 -32.02 43.71 15.87
C PHE A 200 -30.79 44.59 15.66
N GLN A 201 -30.16 44.54 14.48
CA GLN A 201 -29.07 45.46 14.12
C GLN A 201 -29.51 46.93 14.20
N GLY A 202 -30.71 47.26 13.70
CA GLY A 202 -31.27 48.61 13.79
C GLY A 202 -31.48 49.07 15.24
N ILE A 203 -32.08 48.21 16.07
CA ILE A 203 -32.31 48.51 17.50
C ILE A 203 -30.98 48.68 18.24
N PHE A 204 -30.02 47.79 18.04
CA PHE A 204 -28.73 47.87 18.73
C PHE A 204 -27.88 49.06 18.25
N ARG A 205 -28.02 49.50 17.00
CA ARG A 205 -27.45 50.77 16.51
C ARG A 205 -28.10 51.97 17.20
N LEU A 206 -29.42 51.99 17.33
CA LEU A 206 -30.14 53.07 18.02
C LEU A 206 -29.75 53.18 19.50
N LEU A 207 -29.56 52.03 20.17
CA LEU A 207 -29.10 51.97 21.56
C LEU A 207 -27.59 52.24 21.72
N HIS A 208 -26.88 52.61 20.65
CA HIS A 208 -25.42 52.87 20.65
C HIS A 208 -24.55 51.72 21.19
N VAL A 209 -25.08 50.50 21.28
CA VAL A 209 -24.33 49.31 21.71
C VAL A 209 -23.31 48.90 20.64
N ILE A 210 -23.63 49.14 19.36
CA ILE A 210 -22.76 48.81 18.23
C ILE A 210 -22.22 50.11 17.63
N ARG A 211 -20.97 50.47 17.95
CA ARG A 211 -20.18 51.47 17.20
C ARG A 211 -19.63 50.81 15.95
N LEU A 212 -20.05 51.26 14.77
CA LEU A 212 -19.33 50.98 13.53
C LEU A 212 -18.15 51.96 13.42
N GLY A 213 -16.95 51.39 13.29
CA GLY A 213 -15.87 52.03 12.54
C GLY A 213 -16.08 51.79 11.05
#